data_AF-A0A4Q4DRX5-F1
#
_entry.id   AF-A0A4Q4DRX5-F1
#
_cell.length_a   1.000
_cell.length_b   1.000
_cell.length_c   1.000
_cell.angle_alpha   90.00
_cell.angle_beta   90.00
_cell.angle_gamma   90.00
#
_symmetry.space_group_name_H-M   'P 1'
#
loop_
_entity.id
_entity.type
_entity.pdbx_description
1 polymer ?
#
loop_
_entity_poly.entity_id
_entity_poly.type
_entity_poly.pdbx_seq_one_letter_code
_entity_poly.pdbx_strand_id
1 'polypeptide(L)'
;MGVESPHIELGTYTCDQIPGSLRLTRSAGTLHLWRRGTRDQLTQAGPATYTGNGYTLTLNGTADRADQFTLDLDRAPGLAYVRR
;
A
#
# COMPACT_ATOMS: atom_id res chain seq x y z
N MET A 1 23.36 -15.42 -4.48
CA MET A 1 22.44 -15.04 -3.38
C MET A 1 21.92 -13.66 -3.69
N GLY A 2 20.63 -13.52 -4.03
CA GLY A 2 20.05 -12.21 -4.32
C GLY A 2 19.91 -11.45 -3.01
N VAL A 3 20.59 -10.32 -2.87
CA VAL A 3 20.33 -9.41 -1.75
C VAL A 3 18.96 -8.79 -2.00
N GLU A 4 17.94 -9.25 -1.26
CA GLU A 4 16.67 -8.51 -1.23
C GLU A 4 16.99 -7.08 -0.79
N SER A 5 16.58 -6.11 -1.61
CA SER A 5 16.81 -4.71 -1.28
C SER A 5 16.08 -4.37 0.02
N PRO A 6 16.69 -3.58 0.92
CA PRO A 6 16.09 -3.27 2.20
C PRO A 6 14.74 -2.59 2.00
N HIS A 7 13.72 -3.09 2.69
CA HIS A 7 12.39 -2.51 2.68
C HIS A 7 12.36 -1.37 3.69
N ILE A 8 12.25 -0.14 3.19
CA ILE A 8 12.07 1.05 4.02
C ILE A 8 10.59 1.15 4.36
N GLU A 9 10.25 1.14 5.65
CA GLU A 9 8.88 1.35 6.10
C GLU A 9 8.47 2.81 5.87
N LEU A 10 7.42 3.01 5.07
CA LEU A 10 6.84 4.32 4.82
C LEU A 10 5.78 4.66 5.87
N GLY A 11 5.02 3.65 6.32
CA GLY A 11 4.05 3.78 7.39
C GLY A 11 3.15 2.56 7.55
N THR A 12 2.41 2.54 8.65
CA THR A 12 1.35 1.57 8.92
C THR A 12 0.00 2.28 8.88
N TYR A 13 -0.98 1.68 8.24
CA TYR A 13 -2.28 2.24 7.95
C TYR A 13 -3.38 1.32 8.42
N THR A 14 -4.47 1.90 8.90
CA THR A 14 -5.65 1.18 9.38
C THR A 14 -6.90 1.76 8.75
N CYS A 15 -7.92 0.92 8.60
CA CYS A 15 -9.23 1.32 8.10
C CYS A 15 -10.26 1.13 9.22
N ASP A 16 -11.10 2.13 9.47
CA ASP A 16 -12.18 2.00 10.46
C ASP A 16 -13.33 1.10 9.96
N GLN A 17 -13.43 0.91 8.65
CA GLN A 17 -14.50 0.11 8.04
C GLN A 17 -14.21 -1.40 8.09
N ILE A 18 -12.94 -1.80 8.08
CA ILE A 18 -12.54 -3.21 8.12
C ILE A 18 -11.40 -3.46 9.11
N PRO A 19 -11.48 -4.53 9.92
CA PRO A 19 -10.40 -4.87 10.82
C PRO A 19 -9.17 -5.31 10.02
N GLY A 20 -8.08 -4.57 10.17
CA GLY A 20 -6.80 -4.90 9.55
C GLY A 20 -5.86 -3.71 9.48
N SER A 21 -4.57 -3.97 9.66
CA SER A 21 -3.52 -3.00 9.37
C SER A 21 -2.77 -3.39 8.11
N LEU A 22 -2.41 -2.37 7.34
CA LEU A 22 -1.61 -2.44 6.14
C LEU A 22 -0.30 -1.72 6.40
N ARG A 23 0.83 -2.33 6.06
CA ARG A 23 2.11 -1.63 6.11
C ARG A 23 2.59 -1.35 4.70
N LEU A 24 2.90 -0.10 4.41
CA LEU A 24 3.49 0.31 3.13
C LEU A 24 5.00 0.40 3.29
N THR A 25 5.72 -0.23 2.37
CA THR A 25 7.18 -0.17 2.32
C THR A 25 7.65 0.15 0.93
N ARG A 26 8.85 0.69 0.81
CA ARG A 26 9.53 0.93 -0.47
C ARG A 26 10.81 0.11 -0.53
N SER A 27 11.01 -0.60 -1.64
CA SER A 27 12.24 -1.35 -1.90
C SER A 27 12.59 -1.25 -3.38
N ALA A 28 13.86 -0.94 -3.68
CA ALA A 28 14.35 -0.74 -5.05
C ALA A 28 13.50 0.22 -5.91
N GLY A 29 12.88 1.23 -5.29
CA GLY A 29 12.01 2.20 -5.98
C GLY A 29 10.55 1.75 -6.13
N THR A 30 10.23 0.48 -5.86
CA THR A 30 8.89 -0.10 -5.96
C THR A 30 8.19 -0.12 -4.61
N LEU A 31 6.89 0.20 -4.60
CA LEU A 31 6.07 0.10 -3.41
C LEU A 31 5.61 -1.33 -3.17
N HIS A 32 5.58 -1.72 -1.90
CA HIS A 32 5.12 -3.03 -1.46
C HIS A 32 4.16 -2.86 -0.31
N LEU A 33 3.00 -3.50 -0.42
CA LEU A 33 1.96 -3.50 0.59
C LEU A 33 2.02 -4.82 1.37
N TRP A 34 2.08 -4.71 2.69
CA TRP A 34 2.09 -5.85 3.60
C TRP A 34 0.72 -5.98 4.26
N ARG A 35 0.10 -7.15 4.10
CA ARG A 35 -1.25 -7.46 4.60
C ARG A 35 -1.16 -8.73 5.43
N ARG A 36 -1.28 -8.63 6.76
CA ARG A 36 -1.18 -9.78 7.68
C ARG A 36 0.05 -10.68 7.43
N GLY A 37 1.18 -10.08 7.07
CA GLY A 37 2.43 -10.79 6.76
C GLY A 37 2.64 -11.15 5.28
N THR A 38 1.60 -11.07 4.44
CA THR A 38 1.72 -11.26 2.99
C THR A 38 2.23 -9.99 2.33
N ARG A 39 3.35 -10.08 1.60
CA ARG A 39 3.90 -9.00 0.77
C ARG A 39 3.27 -9.02 -0.61
N ASP A 40 2.77 -7.88 -1.05
CA ASP A 40 2.25 -7.64 -2.39
C ASP A 40 3.09 -6.54 -3.05
N GLN A 41 3.61 -6.78 -4.25
CA GLN A 41 4.33 -5.77 -5.01
C GLN A 41 3.32 -4.92 -5.79
N LEU A 42 3.42 -3.61 -5.63
CA LEU A 42 2.55 -2.68 -6.32
C LEU A 42 3.17 -2.24 -7.65
N THR A 43 2.36 -2.27 -8.71
CA THR A 43 2.71 -1.73 -10.02
C THR A 43 2.14 -0.33 -10.15
N GLN A 44 2.95 0.66 -10.51
CA GLN A 44 2.46 2.02 -10.71
C GLN A 44 1.65 2.08 -12.00
N ALA A 45 0.36 2.41 -11.88
CA ALA A 45 -0.57 2.57 -13.00
C ALA A 45 -0.81 4.05 -13.35
N GLY A 46 -0.52 4.96 -12.43
CA GLY A 46 -0.65 6.40 -12.61
C GLY A 46 0.19 7.21 -11.62
N PRO A 47 0.06 8.55 -11.61
CA PRO A 47 0.87 9.43 -10.75
C PRO A 47 0.75 9.10 -9.26
N ALA A 48 -0.45 8.76 -8.80
CA ALA A 48 -0.75 8.37 -7.42
C ALA A 48 -1.50 7.03 -7.32
N THR A 49 -1.61 6.30 -8.45
CA THR A 49 -2.42 5.08 -8.56
C THR A 49 -1.51 3.89 -8.77
N TYR A 50 -1.75 2.84 -8.00
CA TYR A 50 -0.99 1.61 -7.99
C TYR A 50 -1.94 0.42 -8.04
N THR A 51 -1.54 -0.63 -8.73
CA THR A 51 -2.30 -1.89 -8.79
C THR A 51 -1.51 -2.98 -8.08
N GLY A 52 -2.20 -3.74 -7.23
CA GLY A 52 -1.69 -4.97 -6.64
C GLY A 52 -2.51 -6.17 -7.11
N ASN A 53 -2.34 -7.31 -6.44
CA ASN A 53 -3.05 -8.53 -6.81
C ASN A 53 -4.58 -8.44 -6.56
N GLY A 54 -5.31 -7.93 -7.54
CA GLY A 54 -6.78 -7.80 -7.53
C GLY A 54 -7.32 -6.56 -6.82
N TYR A 55 -6.51 -5.51 -6.68
CA TYR A 55 -6.94 -4.25 -6.07
C TYR A 55 -6.19 -3.05 -6.63
N THR A 56 -6.83 -1.88 -6.52
CA THR A 56 -6.23 -0.59 -6.85
C THR A 56 -6.00 0.19 -5.56
N LEU A 57 -4.83 0.81 -5.44
CA LEU A 57 -4.44 1.67 -4.34
C LEU A 57 -4.22 3.07 -4.90
N THR A 58 -4.95 4.04 -4.37
CA THR A 58 -4.85 5.44 -4.74
C THR A 58 -4.32 6.24 -3.55
N LEU A 59 -3.11 6.78 -3.67
CA LEU A 59 -2.50 7.61 -2.63
C LEU A 59 -3.11 9.03 -2.66
N ASN A 60 -3.40 9.58 -1.49
CA ASN A 60 -3.77 11.00 -1.36
C ASN A 60 -2.52 11.90 -1.26
N GLY A 61 -1.48 11.61 -2.07
CA GLY A 61 -0.19 12.30 -2.03
C GLY A 61 0.95 11.44 -2.58
N THR A 62 2.19 11.79 -2.22
CA THR A 62 3.36 10.96 -2.53
C THR A 62 3.49 9.83 -1.51
N ALA A 63 4.00 8.67 -1.91
CA ALA A 63 4.10 7.51 -1.03
C ALA A 63 4.88 7.79 0.27
N ASP A 64 5.91 8.62 0.19
CA ASP A 64 6.76 8.97 1.33
C ASP A 64 6.06 9.92 2.34
N ARG A 65 4.97 10.59 1.93
CA ARG A 65 4.19 11.53 2.75
C ARG A 65 2.69 11.20 2.77
N ALA A 66 2.31 10.01 2.33
CA ALA A 66 0.90 9.65 2.27
C ALA A 66 0.43 9.36 3.70
N ASP A 67 -0.37 10.26 4.26
CA ASP A 67 -1.04 10.03 5.53
C ASP A 67 -2.32 9.22 5.35
N GLN A 68 -2.83 9.13 4.13
CA GLN A 68 -3.99 8.32 3.79
C GLN A 68 -3.90 7.80 2.36
N PHE A 69 -4.47 6.62 2.12
CA PHE A 69 -4.77 6.13 0.78
C PHE A 69 -6.13 5.46 0.74
N THR A 70 -6.67 5.35 -0.47
CA THR A 70 -7.89 4.59 -0.75
C THR A 70 -7.52 3.26 -1.39
N LEU A 71 -8.13 2.19 -0.92
CA LEU A 71 -8.00 0.85 -1.47
C LEU A 71 -9.32 0.43 -2.10
N ASP A 72 -9.29 0.20 -3.41
CA ASP A 72 -10.42 -0.33 -4.16
C ASP A 72 -10.26 -1.83 -4.34
N LEU A 73 -11.00 -2.61 -3.54
CA LEU A 73 -11.13 -4.05 -3.72
C LEU A 73 -12.34 -4.35 -4.60
N ASP A 74 -12.28 -5.45 -5.35
CA ASP A 74 -13.41 -5.95 -6.15
C ASP A 74 -14.73 -6.05 -5.36
N ARG A 75 -14.65 -6.54 -4.11
CA ARG A 75 -15.82 -6.68 -3.22
C ARG A 75 -16.06 -5.51 -2.26
N ALA A 76 -15.11 -4.60 -2.15
CA ALA A 76 -15.17 -3.47 -1.22
C ALA A 76 -14.35 -2.30 -1.77
N PRO A 77 -14.92 -1.53 -2.73
CA PRO A 77 -14.28 -0.34 -3.25
C PRO A 77 -14.30 0.79 -2.22
N GLY A 78 -13.38 1.75 -2.36
CA GLY A 78 -13.40 2.99 -1.58
C GLY A 78 -12.97 2.87 -0.12
N LEU A 79 -12.18 1.87 0.25
CA LEU A 79 -11.73 1.70 1.63
C LEU A 79 -10.66 2.73 1.98
N ALA A 80 -10.96 3.64 2.89
CA ALA A 80 -10.02 4.65 3.35
C ALA A 80 -9.10 4.08 4.43
N TYR A 81 -7.80 4.06 4.15
CA TYR A 81 -6.75 3.65 5.07
C TYR A 81 -5.94 4.87 5.51
N VAL A 82 -5.99 5.16 6.80
CA VAL A 82 -5.30 6.30 7.42
C VAL A 82 -4.08 5.80 8.18
N ARG A 83 -2.98 6.55 8.08
CA ARG A 83 -1.73 6.28 8.78
C ARG A 83 -1.94 6.37 10.29
N ARG A 84 -1.42 5.39 11.02
CA ARG A 84 -1.46 5.32 12.49
C ARG A 84 -0.14 5.77 13.11
#